data_AF-A0A6C9W238-F1
#
_entry.id   AF-A0A6C9W238-F1
#
_cell.length_a   1.000
_cell.length_b   1.000
_cell.length_c   1.000
_cell.angle_alpha   90.00
_cell.angle_beta   90.00
_cell.angle_gamma   90.00
#
_symmetry.space_group_name_H-M   'P 1'
#
loop_
_entity.id
_entity.type
_entity.pdbx_description
1 polymer ?
#
loop_
_entity_poly.entity_id
_entity_poly.type
_entity_poly.pdbx_seq_one_letter_code
_entity_poly.pdbx_strand_id
1 'polypeptide(L)'
;MKKFSMRVVLIISVLFIAFGSANVSIAQERDTTNKLPEEELGSLDTSNIIAEEVAQEKPAEVEQLEEIPTTDELMQNPDVLEKSVADSDDPDLTVVSSGDFWTIYRNTVNNEYNLRMFGNVPSSRPTAWNSYLKSIKHIEIEEATLTGSFASYFRGTDFPVLESVRIEQCNLSGVTSFEMAFYNSGIEKVIIRDNDYPKAPSLLTATQYMFSLCRNLSELDLSGLDTSAVTNMYAMFQNCTSLEELDLSNFDTSSATNMYSMFSGCRSLEKLDVSNFDTSSVAHMQFMFEKCSILEELDLSNFDTSSVTNMSYMFQLCPALKSLYLDNFTDAAIMTGMFAGTTSLTYLFVSHNLSTFNNLENTSWYDEKNWVQFSNLSQLQTYHRQQSEPIGYRKGAFLSLTMDAMGGEFEDAEEQKVQNKISGEYWEEVIPVKEGHYFDG
;
A
#
# COMPACT_ATOMS: atom_id res chain seq x y z
N MET A 1 33.21 27.66 -36.45
CA MET A 1 33.77 27.25 -35.15
C MET A 1 33.01 27.97 -34.05
N LYS A 2 32.16 27.23 -33.31
CA LYS A 2 31.29 27.75 -32.24
C LYS A 2 32.14 28.18 -31.04
N LYS A 3 31.90 29.39 -30.51
CA LYS A 3 32.51 29.93 -29.29
C LYS A 3 31.83 29.31 -28.07
N PHE A 4 32.62 28.69 -27.19
CA PHE A 4 32.21 28.32 -25.84
C PHE A 4 32.12 29.57 -24.95
N SER A 5 31.04 29.70 -24.18
CA SER A 5 30.87 30.71 -23.14
C SER A 5 30.66 29.98 -21.82
N MET A 6 31.64 30.09 -20.93
CA MET A 6 31.64 29.52 -19.58
C MET A 6 31.21 30.62 -18.61
N ARG A 7 30.06 30.47 -17.95
CA ARG A 7 29.61 31.38 -16.89
C ARG A 7 29.87 30.74 -15.54
N VAL A 8 30.77 31.35 -14.77
CA VAL A 8 30.98 31.10 -13.35
C VAL A 8 29.91 31.87 -12.57
N VAL A 9 29.11 31.20 -11.75
CA VAL A 9 28.15 31.83 -10.84
C VAL A 9 28.62 31.58 -9.42
N LEU A 10 28.88 32.69 -8.71
CA LEU A 10 29.26 32.75 -7.29
C LEU A 10 27.97 32.62 -6.46
N ILE A 11 27.86 31.63 -5.57
CA ILE A 11 26.78 31.55 -4.58
C ILE A 11 27.39 31.84 -3.20
N ILE A 12 26.94 32.94 -2.60
CA ILE A 12 27.26 33.35 -1.23
C ILE A 12 26.20 32.73 -0.31
N SER A 13 26.61 31.80 0.56
CA SER A 13 25.75 31.22 1.58
C SER A 13 25.78 32.09 2.84
N VAL A 14 24.62 32.59 3.28
CA VAL A 14 24.46 33.29 4.56
C VAL A 14 23.94 32.29 5.59
N LEU A 15 24.73 32.13 6.66
CA LEU A 15 24.49 31.27 7.81
C LEU A 15 23.61 32.02 8.83
N PHE A 16 22.43 31.49 9.17
CA PHE A 16 21.65 31.98 10.32
C PHE A 16 21.75 30.98 11.47
N ILE A 17 22.42 31.41 12.55
CA ILE A 17 22.48 30.75 13.85
C ILE A 17 21.35 31.33 14.69
N ALA A 18 20.44 30.48 15.19
CA ALA A 18 19.46 30.89 16.20
C ALA A 18 19.78 30.19 17.53
N PHE A 19 20.23 30.98 18.51
CA PHE A 19 20.29 30.62 19.92
C PHE A 19 18.92 30.85 20.58
N GLY A 20 18.52 29.94 21.46
CA GLY A 20 17.17 29.90 22.06
C GLY A 20 16.93 30.86 23.22
N SER A 21 15.74 30.73 23.83
CA SER A 21 15.47 31.16 25.21
C SER A 21 14.13 30.63 25.75
N ALA A 22 14.26 30.01 26.92
CA ALA A 22 13.37 29.75 28.06
C ALA A 22 11.94 30.35 28.18
N ASN A 23 11.13 29.57 28.91
CA ASN A 23 9.88 29.86 29.64
C ASN A 23 9.70 31.29 30.18
N VAL A 24 8.48 31.84 30.02
CA VAL A 24 7.82 32.73 31.00
C VAL A 24 6.28 32.52 30.94
N SER A 25 5.68 32.19 32.08
CA SER A 25 4.25 32.27 32.35
C SER A 25 3.90 33.66 32.88
N ILE A 26 2.88 34.37 32.34
CA ILE A 26 2.07 35.36 33.10
C ILE A 26 0.64 35.40 32.53
N ALA A 27 -0.33 35.44 33.44
CA ALA A 27 -1.77 35.51 33.22
C ALA A 27 -2.31 36.95 33.07
N GLN A 28 -3.53 37.01 32.50
CA GLN A 28 -4.61 37.98 32.73
C GLN A 28 -4.40 39.48 32.43
N GLU A 29 -5.20 39.99 31.49
CA GLU A 29 -6.05 41.15 31.73
C GLU A 29 -7.33 41.10 30.88
N ARG A 30 -8.47 41.43 31.52
CA ARG A 30 -9.81 41.58 30.95
C ARG A 30 -9.90 42.94 30.26
N ASP A 31 -10.62 43.05 29.14
CA ASP A 31 -11.71 44.04 29.05
C ASP A 31 -12.80 43.65 28.03
N THR A 32 -13.99 44.14 28.33
CA THR A 32 -15.35 43.91 27.87
C THR A 32 -15.71 44.78 26.65
N THR A 33 -16.53 44.38 25.66
CA THR A 33 -18.01 44.58 25.59
C THR A 33 -18.55 44.31 24.16
N ASN A 34 -19.87 44.02 24.05
CA ASN A 34 -20.79 43.85 22.88
C ASN A 34 -20.92 42.42 22.30
N LYS A 35 -21.90 41.54 22.65
CA LYS A 35 -23.40 41.54 22.51
C LYS A 35 -23.87 41.82 21.06
N LEU A 36 -24.65 41.01 20.31
CA LEU A 36 -25.64 39.91 20.46
C LEU A 36 -25.92 39.35 19.02
N PRO A 37 -26.82 38.36 18.75
CA PRO A 37 -27.07 37.05 19.40
C PRO A 37 -27.09 35.86 18.41
N GLU A 38 -27.11 34.65 18.99
CA GLU A 38 -27.36 33.34 18.35
C GLU A 38 -28.87 33.10 18.12
N GLU A 39 -29.25 32.43 17.02
CA GLU A 39 -30.59 31.87 16.80
C GLU A 39 -30.53 30.34 16.91
N GLU A 40 -31.30 29.80 17.86
CA GLU A 40 -31.59 28.38 18.03
C GLU A 40 -32.61 27.89 16.98
N LEU A 41 -32.34 26.72 16.41
CA LEU A 41 -33.29 25.96 15.60
C LEU A 41 -34.32 25.27 16.50
N GLY A 42 -35.52 25.85 16.55
CA GLY A 42 -36.72 25.25 17.14
C GLY A 42 -37.49 24.40 16.13
N SER A 43 -37.81 23.17 16.53
CA SER A 43 -38.66 22.18 15.87
C SER A 43 -40.01 22.74 15.39
N LEU A 44 -40.43 22.38 14.17
CA LEU A 44 -41.78 22.63 13.67
C LEU A 44 -42.52 21.32 13.37
N ASP A 45 -43.70 21.30 13.99
CA ASP A 45 -44.71 20.27 14.16
C ASP A 45 -45.46 20.01 12.84
N THR A 46 -45.76 18.74 12.59
CA THR A 46 -46.54 18.24 11.44
C THR A 46 -47.97 17.96 11.86
N SER A 47 -48.92 18.80 11.46
CA SER A 47 -50.33 18.39 11.39
C SER A 47 -51.19 19.30 10.49
N ASN A 48 -52.01 18.64 9.66
CA ASN A 48 -53.06 19.15 8.77
C ASN A 48 -52.53 19.73 7.44
N ILE A 49 -53.02 19.36 6.24
CA ILE A 49 -54.41 19.24 5.80
C ILE A 49 -54.53 18.21 4.66
N ILE A 50 -55.70 17.54 4.61
CA ILE A 50 -56.15 16.53 3.66
C ILE A 50 -56.95 17.16 2.49
N ALA A 51 -56.69 16.61 1.29
CA ALA A 51 -57.55 16.33 0.12
C ALA A 51 -58.21 17.43 -0.76
N GLU A 52 -58.13 17.10 -2.06
CA GLU A 52 -59.07 17.29 -3.18
C GLU A 52 -59.26 18.70 -3.75
N GLU A 53 -58.76 18.91 -4.98
CA GLU A 53 -59.64 19.02 -6.15
C GLU A 53 -58.87 18.81 -7.47
N VAL A 54 -59.52 18.13 -8.41
CA VAL A 54 -59.05 17.78 -9.76
C VAL A 54 -59.43 18.89 -10.73
N ALA A 55 -58.48 19.34 -11.55
CA ALA A 55 -58.79 20.00 -12.82
C ALA A 55 -57.80 19.56 -13.91
N GLN A 56 -58.34 18.84 -14.90
CA GLN A 56 -57.67 18.49 -16.16
C GLN A 56 -57.60 19.71 -17.08
N GLU A 57 -56.41 20.06 -17.57
CA GLU A 57 -56.25 20.70 -18.89
C GLU A 57 -55.00 20.16 -19.63
N LYS A 58 -55.27 19.53 -20.79
CA LYS A 58 -54.54 19.48 -22.09
C LYS A 58 -52.99 19.30 -22.15
N PRO A 59 -52.47 18.40 -23.02
CA PRO A 59 -51.02 18.17 -23.12
C PRO A 59 -50.32 19.26 -23.94
N ALA A 60 -49.26 19.83 -23.37
CA ALA A 60 -48.23 20.57 -24.11
C ALA A 60 -47.16 19.59 -24.61
N GLU A 61 -46.56 19.92 -25.75
CA GLU A 61 -45.55 19.16 -26.48
C GLU A 61 -44.42 18.64 -25.60
N VAL A 62 -44.05 17.37 -25.81
CA VAL A 62 -42.84 16.78 -25.26
C VAL A 62 -41.65 17.39 -25.99
N GLU A 63 -41.03 18.42 -25.41
CA GLU A 63 -39.65 18.75 -25.73
C GLU A 63 -38.79 17.52 -25.42
N GLN A 64 -38.08 17.04 -26.43
CA GLN A 64 -37.01 16.08 -26.25
C GLN A 64 -35.95 16.75 -25.37
N LEU A 65 -35.95 16.44 -24.08
CA LEU A 65 -34.83 16.73 -23.20
C LEU A 65 -33.63 15.95 -23.77
N GLU A 66 -32.66 16.66 -24.33
CA GLU A 66 -31.34 16.10 -24.63
C GLU A 66 -30.84 15.42 -23.36
N GLU A 67 -30.50 14.13 -23.46
CA GLU A 67 -29.88 13.39 -22.36
C GLU A 67 -28.62 14.14 -21.94
N ILE A 68 -28.52 14.49 -20.66
CA ILE A 68 -27.31 15.06 -20.09
C ILE A 68 -26.23 13.98 -20.24
N PRO A 69 -25.12 14.25 -20.96
CA PRO A 69 -24.11 13.24 -21.19
C PRO A 69 -23.58 12.74 -19.85
N THR A 70 -23.43 11.42 -19.74
CA THR A 70 -22.92 10.80 -18.53
C THR A 70 -21.47 11.22 -18.30
N THR A 71 -20.99 11.15 -17.05
CA THR A 71 -19.60 11.49 -16.72
C THR A 71 -18.58 10.70 -17.55
N ASP A 72 -18.94 9.47 -17.95
CA ASP A 72 -18.12 8.61 -18.81
C ASP A 72 -18.04 9.16 -20.25
N GLU A 73 -19.14 9.69 -20.82
CA GLU A 73 -19.17 10.29 -22.17
C GLU A 73 -18.33 11.57 -22.26
N LEU A 74 -18.28 12.37 -21.19
CA LEU A 74 -17.46 13.59 -21.13
C LEU A 74 -15.95 13.30 -20.99
N MET A 75 -15.58 12.07 -20.60
CA MET A 75 -14.19 11.68 -20.40
C MET A 75 -13.57 10.92 -21.57
N GLN A 76 -14.37 10.52 -22.58
CA GLN A 76 -13.90 9.85 -23.78
C GLN A 76 -12.81 10.67 -24.47
N ASN A 77 -11.84 9.99 -25.05
CA ASN A 77 -10.79 10.62 -25.84
C ASN A 77 -11.29 10.78 -27.29
N PRO A 78 -11.55 12.03 -27.75
CA PRO A 78 -12.10 12.27 -29.09
C PRO A 78 -11.09 11.97 -30.20
N ASP A 79 -9.80 11.83 -29.87
CA ASP A 79 -8.73 11.57 -30.83
C ASP A 79 -8.49 10.06 -31.08
N VAL A 80 -9.19 9.16 -30.36
CA VAL A 80 -9.04 7.72 -30.58
C VAL A 80 -9.92 7.28 -31.75
N LEU A 81 -9.29 6.74 -32.79
CA LEU A 81 -9.98 6.21 -33.97
C LEU A 81 -10.71 4.91 -33.61
N GLU A 82 -12.04 4.90 -33.73
CA GLU A 82 -12.83 3.67 -33.65
C GLU A 82 -12.48 2.74 -34.83
N LYS A 83 -11.85 1.61 -34.52
CA LYS A 83 -11.66 0.51 -35.48
C LYS A 83 -12.83 -0.47 -35.34
N SER A 84 -13.36 -1.00 -36.44
CA SER A 84 -14.47 -1.97 -36.39
C SER A 84 -14.06 -3.35 -35.86
N VAL A 85 -12.76 -3.65 -35.91
CA VAL A 85 -12.13 -4.90 -35.50
C VAL A 85 -10.72 -4.55 -35.02
N ALA A 86 -10.28 -5.13 -33.89
CA ALA A 86 -8.89 -5.01 -33.45
C ALA A 86 -7.93 -5.59 -34.50
N ASP A 87 -6.74 -5.04 -34.66
CA ASP A 87 -5.74 -5.69 -35.52
C ASP A 87 -5.23 -6.98 -34.84
N SER A 88 -4.99 -8.02 -35.63
CA SER A 88 -4.39 -9.28 -35.17
C SER A 88 -3.55 -9.88 -36.29
N ASP A 89 -2.25 -10.01 -36.04
CA ASP A 89 -1.31 -10.69 -36.94
C ASP A 89 -1.24 -12.21 -36.68
N ASP A 90 -1.93 -12.70 -35.64
CA ASP A 90 -1.99 -14.12 -35.32
C ASP A 90 -2.92 -14.86 -36.30
N PRO A 91 -2.37 -15.75 -37.18
CA PRO A 91 -3.16 -16.46 -38.17
C PRO A 91 -4.13 -17.49 -37.57
N ASP A 92 -3.95 -17.86 -36.29
CA ASP A 92 -4.80 -18.84 -35.62
C ASP A 92 -6.06 -18.21 -35.02
N LEU A 93 -6.12 -16.87 -34.91
CA LEU A 93 -7.26 -16.15 -34.37
C LEU A 93 -8.31 -15.81 -35.44
N THR A 94 -9.56 -16.17 -35.15
CA THR A 94 -10.70 -15.86 -36.01
C THR A 94 -11.70 -14.98 -35.26
N VAL A 95 -12.10 -13.86 -35.86
CA VAL A 95 -13.12 -12.96 -35.28
C VAL A 95 -14.46 -13.70 -35.23
N VAL A 96 -15.07 -13.77 -34.05
CA VAL A 96 -16.41 -14.36 -33.87
C VAL A 96 -17.47 -13.30 -33.55
N SER A 97 -17.07 -12.16 -33.00
CA SER A 97 -17.95 -11.06 -32.64
C SER A 97 -17.12 -9.79 -32.43
N SER A 98 -17.63 -8.61 -32.79
CA SER A 98 -16.96 -7.33 -32.53
C SER A 98 -17.96 -6.20 -32.30
N GLY A 99 -17.47 -5.08 -31.78
CA GLY A 99 -18.19 -3.83 -31.60
C GLY A 99 -17.22 -2.65 -31.51
N ASP A 100 -17.73 -1.48 -31.10
CA ASP A 100 -17.04 -0.19 -31.25
C ASP A 100 -15.69 -0.11 -30.52
N PHE A 101 -15.55 -0.83 -29.40
CA PHE A 101 -14.35 -0.81 -28.54
C PHE A 101 -13.82 -2.22 -28.22
N TRP A 102 -14.28 -3.25 -28.93
CA TRP A 102 -13.93 -4.62 -28.59
C TRP A 102 -14.01 -5.60 -29.77
N THR A 103 -13.26 -6.70 -29.67
CA THR A 103 -13.33 -7.83 -30.60
C THR A 103 -13.11 -9.13 -29.84
N ILE A 104 -13.99 -10.10 -30.05
CA ILE A 104 -13.83 -11.46 -29.53
C ILE A 104 -13.29 -12.34 -30.65
N TYR A 105 -12.17 -12.98 -30.35
CA TYR A 105 -11.50 -13.96 -31.18
C TYR A 105 -11.74 -15.36 -30.65
N ARG A 106 -11.78 -16.33 -31.56
CA ARG A 106 -11.61 -17.74 -31.26
C ARG A 106 -10.30 -18.22 -31.86
N ASN A 107 -9.43 -18.78 -31.02
CA ASN A 107 -8.23 -19.46 -31.48
C ASN A 107 -8.63 -20.83 -32.07
N THR A 108 -8.25 -21.06 -33.32
CA THR A 108 -8.65 -22.24 -34.09
C THR A 108 -7.86 -23.51 -33.75
N VAL A 109 -6.71 -23.36 -33.10
CA VAL A 109 -5.83 -24.48 -32.71
C VAL A 109 -6.26 -25.08 -31.38
N ASN A 110 -6.48 -24.25 -30.36
CA ASN A 110 -6.79 -24.69 -29.00
C ASN A 110 -8.26 -24.48 -28.60
N ASN A 111 -9.06 -23.83 -29.46
CA ASN A 111 -10.48 -23.57 -29.25
C ASN A 111 -10.80 -22.60 -28.09
N GLU A 112 -9.86 -21.73 -27.75
CA GLU A 112 -10.00 -20.72 -26.70
C GLU A 112 -10.59 -19.41 -27.22
N TYR A 113 -11.21 -18.62 -26.35
CA TYR A 113 -11.74 -17.31 -26.69
C TYR A 113 -10.93 -16.20 -26.04
N ASN A 114 -10.57 -15.20 -26.84
CA ASN A 114 -9.82 -14.03 -26.40
C ASN A 114 -10.67 -12.78 -26.66
N LEU A 115 -10.70 -11.87 -25.70
CA LEU A 115 -11.36 -10.57 -25.84
C LEU A 115 -10.30 -9.49 -25.93
N ARG A 116 -10.27 -8.78 -27.05
CA ARG A 116 -9.50 -7.54 -27.20
C ARG A 116 -10.38 -6.34 -26.98
N MET A 117 -9.89 -5.35 -26.24
CA MET A 117 -10.54 -4.07 -26.01
C MET A 117 -9.58 -2.95 -26.43
N PHE A 118 -10.10 -1.93 -27.08
CA PHE A 118 -9.34 -0.82 -27.66
C PHE A 118 -10.27 0.40 -27.72
N GLY A 119 -9.76 1.57 -28.10
CA GLY A 119 -10.68 2.71 -28.28
C GLY A 119 -11.12 3.35 -26.96
N ASN A 120 -12.32 3.91 -26.95
CA ASN A 120 -12.96 4.41 -25.73
C ASN A 120 -13.71 3.26 -25.05
N VAL A 121 -13.15 2.74 -23.95
CA VAL A 121 -13.69 1.60 -23.22
C VAL A 121 -14.51 2.11 -22.02
N PRO A 122 -15.84 1.95 -22.04
CA PRO A 122 -16.66 2.31 -20.90
C PRO A 122 -16.61 1.23 -19.80
N SER A 123 -16.99 1.66 -18.60
CA SER A 123 -17.20 0.78 -17.45
C SER A 123 -18.41 -0.17 -17.57
N SER A 124 -19.25 0.01 -18.60
CA SER A 124 -20.36 -0.90 -18.91
C SER A 124 -19.94 -2.04 -19.84
N ARG A 125 -20.47 -3.24 -19.58
CA ARG A 125 -20.22 -4.41 -20.43
C ARG A 125 -21.29 -4.54 -21.53
N PRO A 126 -20.92 -4.70 -22.80
CA PRO A 126 -21.85 -4.98 -23.89
C PRO A 126 -22.66 -6.26 -23.65
N THR A 127 -23.97 -6.23 -23.89
CA THR A 127 -24.83 -7.43 -23.81
C THR A 127 -24.42 -8.53 -24.79
N ALA A 128 -23.74 -8.15 -25.87
CA ALA A 128 -23.15 -9.06 -26.85
C ALA A 128 -22.10 -10.02 -26.25
N TRP A 129 -21.52 -9.69 -25.08
CA TRP A 129 -20.55 -10.55 -24.41
C TRP A 129 -21.19 -11.74 -23.69
N ASN A 130 -22.50 -11.68 -23.36
CA ASN A 130 -23.16 -12.64 -22.47
C ASN A 130 -23.02 -14.11 -22.90
N SER A 131 -22.98 -14.40 -24.21
CA SER A 131 -22.78 -15.75 -24.74
C SER A 131 -21.33 -16.25 -24.66
N TYR A 132 -20.37 -15.37 -24.39
CA TYR A 132 -18.93 -15.63 -24.45
C TYR A 132 -18.25 -15.56 -23.09
N LEU A 133 -18.80 -14.85 -22.10
CA LEU A 133 -18.16 -14.62 -20.77
C LEU A 133 -17.62 -15.90 -20.12
N LYS A 134 -18.34 -17.02 -20.26
CA LYS A 134 -17.96 -18.32 -19.68
C LYS A 134 -16.86 -19.08 -20.44
N SER A 135 -16.41 -18.54 -21.56
CA SER A 135 -15.44 -19.16 -22.47
C SER A 135 -14.21 -18.28 -22.71
N ILE A 136 -14.28 -16.99 -22.36
CA ILE A 136 -13.15 -16.06 -22.52
C ILE A 136 -12.08 -16.41 -21.49
N LYS A 137 -10.89 -16.74 -21.99
CA LYS A 137 -9.71 -17.09 -21.20
C LYS A 137 -8.72 -15.95 -21.04
N HIS A 138 -8.58 -15.12 -22.07
CA HIS A 138 -7.62 -14.02 -22.08
C HIS A 138 -8.31 -12.71 -22.48
N ILE A 139 -8.01 -11.65 -21.75
CA ILE A 139 -8.43 -10.29 -22.09
C ILE A 139 -7.20 -9.42 -22.29
N GLU A 140 -7.15 -8.73 -23.42
CA GLU A 140 -6.09 -7.78 -23.77
C GLU A 140 -6.74 -6.41 -23.99
N ILE A 141 -6.26 -5.40 -23.28
CA ILE A 141 -6.71 -4.02 -23.40
C ILE A 141 -5.48 -3.18 -23.75
N GLU A 142 -5.46 -2.67 -24.98
CA GLU A 142 -4.31 -1.97 -25.53
C GLU A 142 -4.77 -0.74 -26.32
N GLU A 143 -3.95 0.32 -26.30
CA GLU A 143 -4.24 1.59 -26.98
C GLU A 143 -5.64 2.15 -26.66
N ALA A 144 -6.10 1.96 -25.41
CA ALA A 144 -7.45 2.27 -24.98
C ALA A 144 -7.52 3.45 -24.00
N THR A 145 -8.62 4.17 -23.98
CA THR A 145 -8.97 5.11 -22.90
C THR A 145 -10.08 4.50 -22.07
N LEU A 146 -9.79 4.21 -20.79
CA LEU A 146 -10.75 3.60 -19.87
C LEU A 146 -11.37 4.68 -18.99
N THR A 147 -12.70 4.68 -18.91
CA THR A 147 -13.45 5.69 -18.15
C THR A 147 -14.52 5.03 -17.28
N GLY A 148 -14.64 5.52 -16.05
CA GLY A 148 -15.66 5.08 -15.10
C GLY A 148 -15.16 4.02 -14.12
N SER A 149 -16.10 3.28 -13.53
CA SER A 149 -15.84 2.31 -12.47
C SER A 149 -15.73 0.88 -13.01
N PHE A 150 -14.53 0.30 -13.01
CA PHE A 150 -14.29 -1.10 -13.39
C PHE A 150 -14.50 -2.06 -12.19
N ALA A 151 -15.37 -1.67 -11.26
CA ALA A 151 -15.69 -2.49 -10.12
C ALA A 151 -16.34 -3.81 -10.57
N SER A 152 -15.87 -4.94 -10.03
CA SER A 152 -16.34 -6.28 -10.40
C SER A 152 -16.22 -6.64 -11.90
N TYR A 153 -15.50 -5.86 -12.71
CA TYR A 153 -15.58 -5.97 -14.17
C TYR A 153 -15.09 -7.33 -14.70
N PHE A 154 -14.05 -7.91 -14.07
CA PHE A 154 -13.41 -9.18 -14.43
C PHE A 154 -13.61 -10.27 -13.36
N ARG A 155 -14.61 -10.13 -12.47
CA ARG A 155 -14.78 -11.05 -11.33
C ARG A 155 -15.07 -12.48 -11.76
N GLY A 156 -14.68 -13.45 -10.92
CA GLY A 156 -14.75 -14.87 -11.26
C GLY A 156 -16.16 -15.43 -11.49
N THR A 157 -17.20 -14.84 -10.89
CA THR A 157 -18.58 -15.30 -11.15
C THR A 157 -19.05 -15.02 -12.57
N ASP A 158 -18.50 -13.97 -13.19
CA ASP A 158 -18.87 -13.56 -14.54
C ASP A 158 -17.92 -14.18 -15.56
N PHE A 159 -16.63 -14.25 -15.22
CA PHE A 159 -15.56 -14.83 -16.03
C PHE A 159 -14.96 -16.09 -15.37
N PRO A 160 -15.67 -17.23 -15.37
CA PRO A 160 -15.29 -18.41 -14.58
C PRO A 160 -14.04 -19.17 -15.08
N VAL A 161 -13.58 -18.89 -16.30
CA VAL A 161 -12.42 -19.55 -16.93
C VAL A 161 -11.33 -18.56 -17.34
N LEU A 162 -11.40 -17.32 -16.85
CA LEU A 162 -10.42 -16.29 -17.18
C LEU A 162 -9.08 -16.59 -16.51
N GLU A 163 -8.05 -16.72 -17.33
CA GLU A 163 -6.68 -17.09 -16.94
C GLU A 163 -5.77 -15.86 -16.95
N SER A 164 -5.99 -14.89 -17.84
CA SER A 164 -5.18 -13.66 -17.86
C SER A 164 -5.90 -12.38 -18.28
N VAL A 165 -5.47 -11.25 -17.71
CA VAL A 165 -5.83 -9.90 -18.16
C VAL A 165 -4.58 -9.04 -18.31
N ARG A 166 -4.47 -8.34 -19.45
CA ARG A 166 -3.40 -7.39 -19.76
C ARG A 166 -4.00 -6.02 -20.08
N ILE A 167 -3.52 -4.98 -19.43
CA ILE A 167 -3.88 -3.57 -19.65
C ILE A 167 -2.58 -2.79 -19.86
N GLU A 168 -2.27 -2.48 -21.10
CA GLU A 168 -1.01 -1.84 -21.49
C GLU A 168 -1.26 -0.68 -22.44
N GLN A 169 -0.42 0.36 -22.40
CA GLN A 169 -0.51 1.51 -23.32
C GLN A 169 -1.89 2.17 -23.30
N CYS A 170 -2.56 2.14 -22.14
CA CYS A 170 -3.88 2.69 -21.95
C CYS A 170 -3.81 4.01 -21.20
N ASN A 171 -4.77 4.90 -21.47
CA ASN A 171 -5.06 6.04 -20.63
C ASN A 171 -6.03 5.62 -19.52
N LEU A 172 -5.53 5.57 -18.28
CA LEU A 172 -6.30 5.19 -17.10
C LEU A 172 -6.74 6.38 -16.23
N SER A 173 -6.48 7.62 -16.67
CA SER A 173 -6.83 8.83 -15.89
C SER A 173 -8.33 8.95 -15.58
N GLY A 174 -9.19 8.35 -16.38
CA GLY A 174 -10.64 8.33 -16.19
C GLY A 174 -11.17 7.17 -15.34
N VAL A 175 -10.32 6.23 -14.91
CA VAL A 175 -10.74 5.09 -14.09
C VAL A 175 -10.95 5.55 -12.64
N THR A 176 -12.13 5.28 -12.10
CA THR A 176 -12.49 5.72 -10.74
C THR A 176 -12.37 4.63 -9.69
N SER A 177 -12.48 3.36 -10.09
CA SER A 177 -12.49 2.22 -9.19
C SER A 177 -12.09 0.92 -9.89
N PHE A 178 -11.30 0.11 -9.18
CA PHE A 178 -11.06 -1.31 -9.45
C PHE A 178 -11.55 -2.19 -8.29
N GLU A 179 -12.52 -1.71 -7.51
CA GLU A 179 -13.12 -2.48 -6.42
C GLU A 179 -13.59 -3.86 -6.90
N MET A 180 -13.11 -4.92 -6.25
CA MET A 180 -13.48 -6.30 -6.61
C MET A 180 -13.23 -6.67 -8.08
N ALA A 181 -12.39 -5.93 -8.82
CA ALA A 181 -12.26 -6.09 -10.27
C ALA A 181 -12.00 -7.53 -10.69
N PHE A 182 -11.18 -8.27 -9.94
CA PHE A 182 -10.85 -9.68 -10.17
C PHE A 182 -11.35 -10.61 -9.05
N TYR A 183 -12.26 -10.15 -8.20
CA TYR A 183 -12.68 -10.87 -6.99
C TYR A 183 -13.06 -12.33 -7.24
N ASN A 184 -12.46 -13.23 -6.44
CA ASN A 184 -12.68 -14.68 -6.49
C ASN A 184 -12.56 -15.26 -7.92
N SER A 185 -11.64 -14.73 -8.71
CA SER A 185 -11.33 -15.22 -10.05
C SER A 185 -10.35 -16.39 -10.03
N GLY A 186 -10.43 -17.23 -11.06
CA GLY A 186 -9.44 -18.28 -11.36
C GLY A 186 -8.19 -17.76 -12.05
N ILE A 187 -8.07 -16.43 -12.18
CA ILE A 187 -7.00 -15.75 -12.90
C ILE A 187 -5.61 -16.12 -12.38
N GLU A 188 -4.70 -16.36 -13.31
CA GLU A 188 -3.31 -16.76 -13.05
C GLU A 188 -2.36 -15.58 -13.25
N LYS A 189 -2.72 -14.67 -14.17
CA LYS A 189 -1.88 -13.57 -14.61
C LYS A 189 -2.63 -12.24 -14.77
N VAL A 190 -2.11 -11.17 -14.16
CA VAL A 190 -2.58 -9.80 -14.40
C VAL A 190 -1.41 -8.88 -14.67
N ILE A 191 -1.44 -8.16 -15.80
CA ILE A 191 -0.45 -7.14 -16.15
C ILE A 191 -1.17 -5.81 -16.34
N ILE A 192 -0.78 -4.80 -15.57
CA ILE A 192 -1.19 -3.40 -15.70
C ILE A 192 0.08 -2.56 -15.69
N ARG A 193 0.61 -2.24 -16.87
CA ARG A 193 1.88 -1.52 -17.03
C ARG A 193 1.87 -0.59 -18.23
N ASP A 194 2.89 0.28 -18.34
CA ASP A 194 3.07 1.18 -19.48
C ASP A 194 1.82 2.03 -19.79
N ASN A 195 1.11 2.49 -18.76
CA ASN A 195 -0.13 3.27 -18.91
C ASN A 195 0.12 4.76 -18.67
N ASP A 196 -0.67 5.59 -19.34
CA ASP A 196 -0.56 7.04 -19.33
C ASP A 196 -1.65 7.71 -18.46
N TYR A 197 -1.28 8.84 -17.86
CA TYR A 197 -2.16 9.69 -17.04
C TYR A 197 -2.09 11.16 -17.51
N PRO A 198 -2.62 11.50 -18.70
CA PRO A 198 -2.45 12.82 -19.32
C PRO A 198 -3.33 13.93 -18.72
N LYS A 199 -4.41 13.56 -18.01
CA LYS A 199 -5.26 14.50 -17.26
C LYS A 199 -4.68 14.71 -15.85
N ALA A 200 -5.29 15.60 -15.04
CA ALA A 200 -4.94 15.85 -13.63
C ALA A 200 -4.88 14.53 -12.80
N PRO A 201 -4.53 14.53 -11.49
CA PRO A 201 -4.13 13.29 -10.79
C PRO A 201 -5.16 12.16 -10.96
N SER A 202 -4.68 10.92 -10.96
CA SER A 202 -5.50 9.72 -11.12
C SER A 202 -6.81 9.80 -10.33
N LEU A 203 -7.93 9.42 -10.96
CA LEU A 203 -9.24 9.37 -10.31
C LEU A 203 -9.48 8.05 -9.57
N LEU A 204 -8.50 7.15 -9.56
CA LEU A 204 -8.62 5.84 -8.93
C LEU A 204 -8.61 5.99 -7.41
N THR A 205 -9.78 5.83 -6.80
CA THR A 205 -9.95 6.04 -5.34
C THR A 205 -10.17 4.75 -4.57
N ALA A 206 -10.57 3.68 -5.26
CA ALA A 206 -11.07 2.44 -4.67
C ALA A 206 -10.44 1.21 -5.32
N THR A 207 -9.67 0.44 -4.55
CA THR A 207 -9.06 -0.84 -4.97
C THR A 207 -9.39 -1.98 -3.99
N GLN A 208 -10.35 -1.77 -3.09
CA GLN A 208 -10.73 -2.77 -2.11
C GLN A 208 -11.14 -4.08 -2.79
N TYR A 209 -10.63 -5.19 -2.25
CA TYR A 209 -10.83 -6.54 -2.76
C TYR A 209 -10.42 -6.79 -4.22
N MET A 210 -9.64 -5.91 -4.85
CA MET A 210 -9.32 -5.99 -6.30
C MET A 210 -8.88 -7.40 -6.72
N PHE A 211 -8.01 -8.06 -5.94
CA PHE A 211 -7.53 -9.42 -6.17
C PHE A 211 -7.95 -10.41 -5.07
N SER A 212 -8.87 -10.04 -4.18
CA SER A 212 -9.26 -10.92 -3.08
C SER A 212 -9.79 -12.25 -3.59
N LEU A 213 -9.31 -13.34 -2.99
CA LEU A 213 -9.60 -14.73 -3.33
C LEU A 213 -9.12 -15.18 -4.73
N CYS A 214 -8.22 -14.45 -5.40
CA CYS A 214 -7.53 -14.90 -6.61
C CYS A 214 -6.47 -15.95 -6.27
N ARG A 215 -6.91 -17.17 -5.96
CA ARG A 215 -6.05 -18.21 -5.38
C ARG A 215 -4.97 -18.74 -6.33
N ASN A 216 -5.16 -18.58 -7.64
CA ASN A 216 -4.23 -19.04 -8.67
C ASN A 216 -3.30 -17.93 -9.19
N LEU A 217 -3.50 -16.68 -8.74
CA LEU A 217 -2.70 -15.54 -9.20
C LEU A 217 -1.24 -15.75 -8.79
N SER A 218 -0.36 -15.83 -9.78
CA SER A 218 1.07 -16.11 -9.62
C SER A 218 1.95 -15.12 -10.40
N GLU A 219 1.42 -14.53 -11.47
CA GLU A 219 2.11 -13.47 -12.21
C GLU A 219 1.32 -12.16 -12.12
N LEU A 220 1.91 -11.16 -11.47
CA LEU A 220 1.27 -9.88 -11.23
C LEU A 220 2.25 -8.73 -11.49
N ASP A 221 1.88 -7.82 -12.38
CA ASP A 221 2.59 -6.58 -12.64
C ASP A 221 1.58 -5.42 -12.52
N LEU A 222 1.83 -4.50 -11.59
CA LEU A 222 0.99 -3.32 -11.34
C LEU A 222 1.77 -2.01 -11.54
N SER A 223 2.92 -2.06 -12.22
CA SER A 223 3.83 -0.91 -12.37
C SER A 223 3.21 0.29 -13.10
N GLY A 224 2.15 0.07 -13.88
CA GLY A 224 1.39 1.12 -14.58
C GLY A 224 0.10 1.54 -13.88
N LEU A 225 -0.06 1.22 -12.60
CA LEU A 225 -1.20 1.68 -11.78
C LEU A 225 -0.79 2.88 -10.93
N ASP A 226 -1.40 4.04 -11.16
CA ASP A 226 -1.28 5.21 -10.28
C ASP A 226 -2.24 5.09 -9.09
N THR A 227 -1.67 4.82 -7.91
CA THR A 227 -2.42 4.65 -6.65
C THR A 227 -2.47 5.91 -5.79
N SER A 228 -1.97 7.06 -6.25
CA SER A 228 -1.79 8.26 -5.40
C SER A 228 -3.10 8.80 -4.82
N ALA A 229 -4.24 8.51 -5.45
CA ALA A 229 -5.58 8.91 -5.01
C ALA A 229 -6.34 7.80 -4.27
N VAL A 230 -5.77 6.61 -4.14
CA VAL A 230 -6.43 5.45 -3.53
C VAL A 230 -6.54 5.65 -2.02
N THR A 231 -7.77 5.68 -1.52
CA THR A 231 -8.04 5.88 -0.09
C THR A 231 -8.37 4.58 0.64
N ASN A 232 -8.79 3.55 -0.09
CA ASN A 232 -9.23 2.27 0.46
C ASN A 232 -8.57 1.09 -0.25
N MET A 233 -7.62 0.44 0.45
CA MET A 233 -6.89 -0.75 -0.01
C MET A 233 -7.32 -2.01 0.75
N TYR A 234 -8.51 -1.98 1.36
CA TYR A 234 -9.06 -3.08 2.16
C TYR A 234 -9.03 -4.41 1.38
N ALA A 235 -8.35 -5.40 1.95
CA ALA A 235 -8.29 -6.78 1.46
C ALA A 235 -7.86 -6.91 -0.01
N MET A 236 -7.08 -5.97 -0.54
CA MET A 236 -6.71 -5.90 -1.96
C MET A 236 -6.11 -7.22 -2.47
N PHE A 237 -5.22 -7.86 -1.71
CA PHE A 237 -4.56 -9.13 -2.06
C PHE A 237 -5.00 -10.31 -1.17
N GLN A 238 -6.09 -10.16 -0.42
CA GLN A 238 -6.48 -11.16 0.57
C GLN A 238 -6.66 -12.56 -0.07
N ASN A 239 -6.04 -13.59 0.51
CA ASN A 239 -6.08 -14.98 0.05
C ASN A 239 -5.58 -15.19 -1.40
N CYS A 240 -4.63 -14.37 -1.89
CA CYS A 240 -3.83 -14.70 -3.07
C CYS A 240 -2.82 -15.80 -2.70
N THR A 241 -3.29 -17.04 -2.59
CA THR A 241 -2.50 -18.13 -1.98
C THR A 241 -1.36 -18.65 -2.84
N SER A 242 -1.31 -18.35 -4.13
CA SER A 242 -0.23 -18.76 -5.04
C SER A 242 0.75 -17.63 -5.37
N LEU A 243 0.57 -16.45 -4.78
CA LEU A 243 1.44 -15.31 -5.03
C LEU A 243 2.72 -15.46 -4.18
N GLU A 244 3.86 -15.65 -4.85
CA GLU A 244 5.17 -15.87 -4.23
C GLU A 244 5.97 -14.57 -4.08
N GLU A 245 5.89 -13.71 -5.09
CA GLU A 245 6.52 -12.40 -5.15
C GLU A 245 5.47 -11.32 -5.44
N LEU A 246 5.66 -10.13 -4.87
CA LEU A 246 4.78 -8.99 -5.09
C LEU A 246 5.61 -7.70 -5.08
N ASP A 247 5.70 -7.04 -6.23
CA ASP A 247 6.34 -5.73 -6.37
C ASP A 247 5.28 -4.62 -6.21
N LEU A 248 5.48 -3.76 -5.21
CA LEU A 248 4.64 -2.60 -4.90
C LEU A 248 5.46 -1.30 -4.87
N SER A 249 6.65 -1.31 -5.47
CA SER A 249 7.57 -0.16 -5.44
C SER A 249 7.00 1.11 -6.06
N ASN A 250 6.01 0.98 -6.96
CA ASN A 250 5.29 2.10 -7.57
C ASN A 250 4.08 2.59 -6.77
N PHE A 251 3.70 1.93 -5.68
CA PHE A 251 2.53 2.33 -4.90
C PHE A 251 2.83 3.61 -4.13
N ASP A 252 1.99 4.62 -4.34
CA ASP A 252 1.84 5.75 -3.43
C ASP A 252 0.64 5.47 -2.52
N THR A 253 0.92 5.34 -1.21
CA THR A 253 -0.08 5.06 -0.18
C THR A 253 -0.41 6.27 0.69
N SER A 254 0.10 7.46 0.37
CA SER A 254 -0.06 8.67 1.21
C SER A 254 -1.53 9.09 1.44
N SER A 255 -2.41 8.75 0.49
CA SER A 255 -3.86 8.97 0.58
C SER A 255 -4.63 7.84 1.28
N ALA A 256 -3.98 6.70 1.56
CA ALA A 256 -4.65 5.51 2.08
C ALA A 256 -5.08 5.71 3.54
N THR A 257 -6.33 5.38 3.84
CA THR A 257 -6.90 5.45 5.19
C THR A 257 -7.27 4.07 5.76
N ASN A 258 -7.39 3.05 4.89
CA ASN A 258 -7.78 1.70 5.26
C ASN A 258 -6.92 0.65 4.53
N MET A 259 -6.17 -0.15 5.31
CA MET A 259 -5.34 -1.26 4.84
C MET A 259 -5.71 -2.58 5.55
N TYR A 260 -6.94 -2.67 6.08
CA TYR A 260 -7.45 -3.89 6.72
C TYR A 260 -7.21 -5.11 5.80
N SER A 261 -6.71 -6.22 6.33
CA SER A 261 -6.49 -7.49 5.63
C SER A 261 -5.74 -7.41 4.28
N MET A 262 -5.00 -6.34 3.98
CA MET A 262 -4.46 -6.10 2.63
C MET A 262 -3.70 -7.30 2.06
N PHE A 263 -2.91 -7.99 2.90
CA PHE A 263 -2.12 -9.18 2.55
C PHE A 263 -2.58 -10.46 3.28
N SER A 264 -3.72 -10.41 4.00
CA SER A 264 -4.21 -11.54 4.80
C SER A 264 -4.35 -12.81 3.96
N GLY A 265 -3.71 -13.90 4.38
CA GLY A 265 -3.80 -15.20 3.72
C GLY A 265 -2.97 -15.34 2.45
N CYS A 266 -2.03 -14.42 2.15
CA CYS A 266 -0.99 -14.63 1.13
C CYS A 266 0.02 -15.69 1.64
N ARG A 267 -0.38 -16.96 1.59
CA ARG A 267 0.32 -18.06 2.27
C ARG A 267 1.66 -18.43 1.63
N SER A 268 1.84 -18.12 0.36
CA SER A 268 3.05 -18.44 -0.41
C SER A 268 3.96 -17.23 -0.60
N LEU A 269 3.63 -16.07 -0.02
CA LEU A 269 4.44 -14.86 -0.17
C LEU A 269 5.74 -15.01 0.62
N GLU A 270 6.86 -15.06 -0.09
CA GLU A 270 8.19 -15.31 0.51
C GLU A 270 8.83 -14.04 1.05
N LYS A 271 8.63 -12.92 0.34
CA LYS A 271 9.20 -11.61 0.64
C LYS A 271 8.19 -10.53 0.33
N LEU A 272 8.26 -9.43 1.07
CA LEU A 272 7.42 -8.27 0.86
C LEU A 272 8.19 -7.01 1.24
N ASP A 273 8.42 -6.14 0.25
CA ASP A 273 8.97 -4.80 0.46
C ASP A 273 7.80 -3.80 0.53
N VAL A 274 7.70 -3.11 1.66
CA VAL A 274 6.71 -2.03 1.91
C VAL A 274 7.41 -0.76 2.41
N SER A 275 8.70 -0.62 2.13
CA SER A 275 9.51 0.51 2.58
C SER A 275 9.06 1.86 1.98
N ASN A 276 8.36 1.83 0.84
CA ASN A 276 7.78 3.01 0.20
C ASN A 276 6.41 3.41 0.76
N PHE A 277 5.81 2.62 1.65
CA PHE A 277 4.47 2.93 2.17
C PHE A 277 4.52 4.12 3.13
N ASP A 278 3.72 5.14 2.85
CA ASP A 278 3.30 6.15 3.82
C ASP A 278 2.01 5.69 4.49
N THR A 279 2.09 5.42 5.79
CA THR A 279 0.95 4.95 6.59
C THR A 279 0.41 5.99 7.58
N SER A 280 0.91 7.23 7.52
CA SER A 280 0.59 8.29 8.49
C SER A 280 -0.90 8.62 8.57
N SER A 281 -1.64 8.41 7.47
CA SER A 281 -3.09 8.62 7.37
C SER A 281 -3.95 7.37 7.65
N VAL A 282 -3.34 6.20 7.89
CA VAL A 282 -4.06 4.93 8.00
C VAL A 282 -4.71 4.79 9.38
N ALA A 283 -6.03 4.54 9.40
CA ALA A 283 -6.81 4.36 10.62
C ALA A 283 -7.04 2.88 10.99
N HIS A 284 -6.95 1.97 10.02
CA HIS A 284 -7.34 0.56 10.12
C HIS A 284 -6.29 -0.37 9.49
N MET A 285 -5.68 -1.26 10.30
CA MET A 285 -4.66 -2.23 9.90
C MET A 285 -4.93 -3.65 10.43
N GLN A 286 -6.18 -3.95 10.82
CA GLN A 286 -6.52 -5.27 11.36
C GLN A 286 -6.21 -6.37 10.35
N PHE A 287 -5.68 -7.48 10.82
CA PHE A 287 -5.36 -8.66 10.00
C PHE A 287 -4.44 -8.40 8.79
N MET A 288 -3.75 -7.26 8.70
CA MET A 288 -3.05 -6.83 7.48
C MET A 288 -2.12 -7.91 6.90
N PHE A 289 -1.41 -8.64 7.77
CA PHE A 289 -0.50 -9.74 7.41
C PHE A 289 -0.95 -11.09 8.01
N GLU A 290 -2.20 -11.23 8.44
CA GLU A 290 -2.71 -12.46 9.06
C GLU A 290 -2.48 -13.66 8.12
N LYS A 291 -1.95 -14.79 8.62
CA LYS A 291 -1.72 -16.02 7.84
C LYS A 291 -0.73 -15.89 6.67
N CYS A 292 0.15 -14.89 6.65
CA CYS A 292 1.36 -14.90 5.80
C CYS A 292 2.31 -16.00 6.30
N SER A 293 2.07 -17.23 5.82
CA SER A 293 2.49 -18.43 6.55
C SER A 293 3.97 -18.76 6.41
N ILE A 294 4.60 -18.34 5.31
CA ILE A 294 6.02 -18.61 5.02
C ILE A 294 6.91 -17.37 5.08
N LEU A 295 6.33 -16.17 5.25
CA LEU A 295 7.08 -14.92 5.36
C LEU A 295 7.98 -14.97 6.59
N GLU A 296 9.29 -14.90 6.39
CA GLU A 296 10.28 -15.05 7.46
C GLU A 296 10.73 -13.73 8.08
N GLU A 297 10.73 -12.66 7.30
CA GLU A 297 11.16 -11.33 7.71
C GLU A 297 10.21 -10.29 7.16
N LEU A 298 9.90 -9.28 7.97
CA LEU A 298 9.08 -8.15 7.56
C LEU A 298 9.59 -6.87 8.23
N ASP A 299 10.04 -5.93 7.40
CA ASP A 299 10.45 -4.61 7.84
C ASP A 299 9.30 -3.61 7.69
N LEU A 300 8.80 -3.13 8.84
CA LEU A 300 7.79 -2.07 8.91
C LEU A 300 8.34 -0.86 9.66
N SER A 301 9.66 -0.68 9.68
CA SER A 301 10.30 0.43 10.38
C SER A 301 9.83 1.80 9.86
N ASN A 302 9.39 1.90 8.61
CA ASN A 302 8.81 3.12 8.02
C ASN A 302 7.34 3.37 8.41
N PHE A 303 6.62 2.40 8.98
CA PHE A 303 5.20 2.56 9.27
C PHE A 303 4.99 3.51 10.45
N ASP A 304 4.27 4.59 10.20
CA ASP A 304 3.67 5.43 11.23
C ASP A 304 2.29 4.88 11.60
N THR A 305 2.15 4.41 12.85
CA THR A 305 0.87 3.90 13.37
C THR A 305 0.18 4.86 14.34
N SER A 306 0.61 6.11 14.44
CA SER A 306 0.06 7.12 15.36
C SER A 306 -1.43 7.44 15.12
N SER A 307 -1.90 7.28 13.88
CA SER A 307 -3.33 7.43 13.51
C SER A 307 -4.14 6.13 13.62
N VAL A 308 -3.48 4.97 13.85
CA VAL A 308 -4.14 3.66 13.80
C VAL A 308 -4.97 3.43 15.06
N THR A 309 -6.26 3.18 14.86
CA THR A 309 -7.18 2.89 15.97
C THR A 309 -7.28 1.40 16.29
N ASN A 310 -6.98 0.54 15.31
CA ASN A 310 -7.12 -0.91 15.45
C ASN A 310 -6.11 -1.66 14.58
N MET A 311 -5.27 -2.46 15.23
CA MET A 311 -4.31 -3.39 14.61
C MET A 311 -4.44 -4.81 15.19
N SER A 312 -5.66 -5.19 15.56
CA SER A 312 -5.96 -6.54 16.04
C SER A 312 -5.55 -7.58 15.01
N TYR A 313 -4.94 -8.68 15.49
CA TYR A 313 -4.56 -9.84 14.68
C TYR A 313 -3.64 -9.53 13.49
N MET A 314 -2.94 -8.39 13.48
CA MET A 314 -2.15 -7.92 12.34
C MET A 314 -1.14 -8.95 11.83
N PHE A 315 -0.51 -9.71 12.73
CA PHE A 315 0.48 -10.76 12.42
C PHE A 315 0.00 -12.15 12.83
N GLN A 316 -1.28 -12.34 13.15
CA GLN A 316 -1.82 -13.60 13.64
C GLN A 316 -1.53 -14.74 12.66
N LEU A 317 -1.13 -15.90 13.18
CA LEU A 317 -0.87 -17.13 12.43
C LEU A 317 0.21 -16.95 11.33
N CYS A 318 1.27 -16.21 11.63
CA CYS A 318 2.50 -16.17 10.81
C CYS A 318 3.60 -17.06 11.45
N PRO A 319 3.52 -18.39 11.33
CA PRO A 319 4.41 -19.32 12.04
C PRO A 319 5.84 -19.30 11.53
N ALA A 320 6.14 -18.74 10.35
CA ALA A 320 7.51 -18.64 9.82
C ALA A 320 8.20 -17.32 10.16
N LEU A 321 7.47 -16.30 10.64
CA LEU A 321 8.01 -14.97 10.89
C LEU A 321 9.03 -15.00 12.02
N LYS A 322 10.31 -14.76 11.69
CA LYS A 322 11.48 -14.79 12.59
C LYS A 322 11.92 -13.39 12.99
N SER A 323 11.86 -12.43 12.08
CA SER A 323 12.33 -11.06 12.27
C SER A 323 11.24 -10.05 11.92
N LEU A 324 10.99 -9.09 12.81
CA LEU A 324 9.98 -8.05 12.62
C LEU A 324 10.48 -6.71 13.16
N TYR A 325 10.33 -5.65 12.36
CA TYR A 325 10.79 -4.30 12.67
C TYR A 325 9.60 -3.35 12.82
N LEU A 326 9.40 -2.81 14.03
CA LEU A 326 8.25 -1.97 14.44
C LEU A 326 8.70 -0.63 15.03
N ASP A 327 9.76 -0.05 14.45
CA ASP A 327 10.54 1.06 15.01
C ASP A 327 9.72 2.33 15.28
N ASN A 328 8.68 2.59 14.49
CA ASN A 328 7.82 3.77 14.61
C ASN A 328 6.40 3.46 15.11
N PHE A 329 6.15 2.25 15.61
CA PHE A 329 4.82 1.88 16.09
C PHE A 329 4.44 2.59 17.39
N THR A 330 3.14 2.81 17.58
CA THR A 330 2.52 3.30 18.81
C THR A 330 1.37 2.38 19.24
N ASP A 331 1.02 2.40 20.54
CA ASP A 331 -0.13 1.64 21.04
C ASP A 331 -1.44 2.11 20.36
N ALA A 332 -2.10 1.22 19.61
CA ALA A 332 -3.45 1.44 19.09
C ALA A 332 -4.51 1.17 20.17
N ALA A 333 -5.72 1.73 20.00
CA ALA A 333 -6.82 1.50 20.94
C ALA A 333 -7.23 0.02 21.05
N ILE A 334 -7.06 -0.76 19.97
CA ILE A 334 -7.35 -2.20 19.94
C ILE A 334 -6.19 -2.95 19.27
N MET A 335 -5.52 -3.83 20.03
CA MET A 335 -4.38 -4.66 19.59
C MET A 335 -4.59 -6.15 19.91
N THR A 336 -5.84 -6.59 20.03
CA THR A 336 -6.18 -7.95 20.48
C THR A 336 -5.56 -9.00 19.56
N GLY A 337 -4.83 -9.95 20.14
CA GLY A 337 -4.30 -11.10 19.43
C GLY A 337 -3.33 -10.80 18.29
N MET A 338 -2.69 -9.62 18.29
CA MET A 338 -1.79 -9.14 17.23
C MET A 338 -0.76 -10.19 16.79
N PHE A 339 -0.21 -10.96 17.73
CA PHE A 339 0.80 -12.02 17.52
C PHE A 339 0.28 -13.44 17.78
N ALA A 340 -1.04 -13.64 17.85
CA ALA A 340 -1.59 -14.95 18.18
C ALA A 340 -1.18 -16.00 17.14
N GLY A 341 -0.46 -17.05 17.54
CA GLY A 341 0.03 -18.08 16.62
C GLY A 341 1.27 -17.71 15.80
N THR A 342 1.90 -16.56 16.08
CA THR A 342 3.19 -16.14 15.51
C THR A 342 4.33 -16.74 16.34
N THR A 343 4.59 -18.04 16.18
CA THR A 343 5.39 -18.82 17.15
C THR A 343 6.89 -18.79 16.93
N SER A 344 7.38 -18.33 15.78
CA SER A 344 8.82 -18.37 15.43
C SER A 344 9.56 -17.04 15.65
N LEU A 345 8.88 -16.02 16.18
CA LEU A 345 9.43 -14.69 16.30
C LEU A 345 10.64 -14.69 17.24
N THR A 346 11.82 -14.52 16.66
CA THR A 346 13.11 -14.58 17.35
C THR A 346 13.67 -13.18 17.59
N TYR A 347 13.52 -12.29 16.62
CA TYR A 347 13.99 -10.90 16.66
C TYR A 347 12.81 -9.95 16.49
N LEU A 348 12.61 -9.08 17.47
CA LEU A 348 11.56 -8.07 17.44
C LEU A 348 12.15 -6.72 17.82
N PHE A 349 12.19 -5.80 16.86
CA PHE A 349 12.62 -4.41 17.02
C PHE A 349 11.39 -3.55 17.27
N VAL A 350 11.39 -2.74 18.32
CA VAL A 350 10.16 -2.11 18.82
C VAL A 350 10.41 -0.70 19.29
N SER A 351 9.55 0.21 18.84
CA SER A 351 9.40 1.58 19.35
C SER A 351 9.17 1.66 20.86
N HIS A 352 9.79 2.64 21.52
CA HIS A 352 9.45 3.03 22.89
C HIS A 352 7.99 3.47 23.13
N ASN A 353 7.23 3.76 22.07
CA ASN A 353 5.82 4.12 22.14
C ASN A 353 4.86 2.93 22.05
N LEU A 354 5.37 1.71 21.86
CA LEU A 354 4.58 0.48 21.84
C LEU A 354 4.86 -0.32 23.12
N SER A 355 3.86 -0.41 24.00
CA SER A 355 4.06 -0.88 25.38
C SER A 355 3.38 -2.20 25.71
N THR A 356 2.39 -2.62 24.91
CA THR A 356 1.55 -3.77 25.24
C THR A 356 1.78 -4.94 24.29
N PHE A 357 2.31 -6.05 24.80
CA PHE A 357 2.48 -7.29 24.07
C PHE A 357 2.06 -8.49 24.92
N ASN A 358 1.47 -9.51 24.29
CA ASN A 358 1.06 -10.75 24.93
C ASN A 358 1.59 -11.96 24.13
N ASN A 359 1.94 -13.04 24.84
CA ASN A 359 2.39 -14.32 24.26
C ASN A 359 3.69 -14.25 23.44
N LEU A 360 4.66 -13.44 23.88
CA LEU A 360 5.97 -13.27 23.25
C LEU A 360 7.12 -13.57 24.24
N GLU A 361 6.95 -14.58 25.10
CA GLU A 361 7.87 -14.86 26.22
C GLU A 361 9.27 -15.31 25.78
N ASN A 362 9.41 -15.86 24.57
CA ASN A 362 10.67 -16.40 24.02
C ASN A 362 11.30 -15.52 22.92
N THR A 363 10.85 -14.28 22.77
CA THR A 363 11.34 -13.36 21.73
C THR A 363 12.52 -12.54 22.26
N SER A 364 13.57 -12.34 21.45
CA SER A 364 14.62 -11.35 21.75
C SER A 364 14.14 -9.97 21.36
N TRP A 365 14.28 -9.02 22.29
CA TRP A 365 13.74 -7.67 22.16
C TRP A 365 14.85 -6.69 21.82
N TYR A 366 14.62 -5.78 20.87
CA TYR A 366 15.59 -4.77 20.45
C TYR A 366 14.98 -3.36 20.48
N ASP A 367 15.76 -2.38 20.92
CA ASP A 367 15.43 -0.94 20.86
C ASP A 367 15.53 -0.41 19.43
N GLU A 368 14.60 0.47 19.05
CA GLU A 368 14.47 0.99 17.68
C GLU A 368 15.62 1.91 17.23
N LYS A 369 16.43 2.44 18.16
CA LYS A 369 17.48 3.43 17.83
C LYS A 369 18.88 2.87 17.84
N ASN A 370 19.13 1.84 18.63
CA ASN A 370 20.49 1.39 18.96
C ASN A 370 20.68 -0.12 18.85
N TRP A 371 19.63 -0.88 18.54
CA TRP A 371 19.67 -2.34 18.36
C TRP A 371 20.24 -3.05 19.60
N VAL A 372 19.97 -2.50 20.78
CA VAL A 372 20.37 -3.09 22.06
C VAL A 372 19.45 -4.26 22.34
N GLN A 373 20.01 -5.46 22.53
CA GLN A 373 19.24 -6.65 22.87
C GLN A 373 18.85 -6.66 24.35
N PHE A 374 17.59 -6.97 24.64
CA PHE A 374 17.05 -7.18 25.99
C PHE A 374 16.54 -8.61 26.14
N SER A 375 16.75 -9.19 27.33
CA SER A 375 16.36 -10.58 27.61
C SER A 375 14.86 -10.77 27.79
N ASN A 376 14.09 -9.69 27.99
CA ASN A 376 12.63 -9.70 28.08
C ASN A 376 12.04 -8.29 27.90
N LEU A 377 10.73 -8.23 27.64
CA LEU A 377 9.96 -7.00 27.50
C LEU A 377 10.10 -6.04 28.68
N SER A 378 10.17 -6.54 29.92
CA SER A 378 10.26 -5.69 31.12
C SER A 378 11.57 -4.90 31.17
N GLN A 379 12.68 -5.50 30.73
CA GLN A 379 13.97 -4.83 30.60
C GLN A 379 13.93 -3.74 29.52
N LEU A 380 13.40 -4.06 28.33
CA LEU A 380 13.21 -3.09 27.23
C LEU A 380 12.36 -1.89 27.71
N GLN A 381 11.19 -2.15 28.29
CA GLN A 381 10.30 -1.10 28.80
C GLN A 381 10.97 -0.24 29.89
N THR A 382 11.80 -0.84 30.74
CA THR A 382 12.56 -0.09 31.75
C THR A 382 13.60 0.80 31.12
N TYR A 383 14.32 0.31 30.11
CA TYR A 383 15.27 1.09 29.34
C TYR A 383 14.58 2.27 28.63
N HIS A 384 13.48 2.02 27.92
CA HIS A 384 12.67 3.05 27.26
C HIS A 384 12.16 4.13 28.23
N ARG A 385 11.65 3.75 29.41
CA ARG A 385 11.21 4.72 30.45
C ARG A 385 12.35 5.56 31.03
N GLN A 386 13.59 5.09 30.98
CA GLN A 386 14.74 5.82 31.49
C GLN A 386 15.37 6.74 30.42
N GLN A 387 15.07 6.52 29.15
CA GLN A 387 15.53 7.32 28.01
C GLN A 387 14.65 8.58 27.75
N SER A 388 13.51 8.72 28.44
CA SER A 388 12.60 9.87 28.27
C SER A 388 13.08 11.17 28.95
N GLU A 389 14.31 11.22 29.46
CA GLU A 389 15.01 12.49 29.68
C GLU A 389 15.83 12.88 28.44
N PRO A 390 15.70 14.13 27.95
CA PRO A 390 16.42 14.54 26.76
C PRO A 390 17.91 14.74 27.05
N ILE A 391 18.71 14.21 26.12
CA ILE A 391 20.13 14.50 25.82
C ILE A 391 21.16 13.61 26.52
N GLY A 392 21.82 12.77 25.71
CA GLY A 392 23.18 12.30 25.94
C GLY A 392 23.31 10.79 25.97
N TYR A 393 23.45 10.18 24.79
CA TYR A 393 24.04 8.85 24.55
C TYR A 393 24.27 7.98 25.78
N ARG A 394 23.29 7.14 26.12
CA ARG A 394 23.57 5.93 26.91
C ARG A 394 23.66 4.75 25.96
N LYS A 395 24.83 4.57 25.35
CA LYS A 395 25.19 3.34 24.64
C LYS A 395 25.43 2.25 25.70
N GLY A 396 24.37 1.54 26.06
CA GLY A 396 24.46 0.33 26.87
C GLY A 396 25.07 -0.78 26.02
N ALA A 397 26.27 -1.22 26.36
CA ALA A 397 27.04 -2.18 25.58
C ALA A 397 26.44 -3.59 25.60
N PHE A 398 26.22 -4.16 24.41
CA PHE A 398 26.46 -5.57 24.14
C PHE A 398 26.85 -5.70 22.66
N LEU A 399 28.16 -5.72 22.38
CA LEU A 399 28.69 -6.15 21.09
C LEU A 399 29.56 -7.38 21.35
N SER A 400 29.00 -8.57 21.14
CA SER A 400 29.78 -9.79 21.00
C SER A 400 30.34 -9.80 19.57
N LEU A 401 31.57 -9.36 19.39
CA LEU A 401 32.31 -9.62 18.15
C LEU A 401 32.73 -11.09 18.15
N THR A 402 31.94 -11.94 17.51
CA THR A 402 32.41 -13.28 17.13
C THR A 402 33.32 -13.10 15.92
N MET A 403 34.64 -13.03 16.14
CA MET A 403 35.61 -13.13 15.05
C MET A 403 35.61 -14.57 14.54
N ASP A 404 34.96 -14.83 13.41
CA ASP A 404 35.17 -16.08 12.68
C ASP A 404 36.48 -15.95 11.91
N ALA A 405 37.60 -16.29 12.56
CA ALA A 405 38.89 -16.33 11.90
C ALA A 405 38.90 -17.53 10.96
N MET A 406 38.82 -17.27 9.65
CA MET A 406 39.20 -18.25 8.63
C MET A 406 40.63 -18.73 8.90
N GLY A 407 40.75 -19.92 9.51
CA GLY A 407 41.87 -20.83 9.29
C GLY A 407 43.12 -20.72 10.18
N GLY A 408 42.98 -20.71 11.51
CA GLY A 408 44.11 -20.97 12.42
C GLY A 408 43.70 -21.75 13.66
N GLU A 409 44.27 -22.95 13.85
CA GLU A 409 44.12 -23.74 15.08
C GLU A 409 44.88 -23.08 16.23
N PHE A 410 44.25 -23.01 17.42
CA PHE A 410 44.94 -22.67 18.65
C PHE A 410 45.42 -23.96 19.31
N GLU A 411 46.74 -24.13 19.39
CA GLU A 411 47.33 -25.04 20.36
C GLU A 411 47.08 -24.46 21.76
N ASP A 412 46.56 -25.31 22.62
CA ASP A 412 46.41 -25.16 24.07
C ASP A 412 45.05 -24.62 24.56
N ALA A 413 44.31 -25.56 25.15
CA ALA A 413 43.07 -25.33 25.87
C ALA A 413 43.29 -24.46 27.12
N GLU A 414 42.31 -23.59 27.40
CA GLU A 414 42.20 -22.65 28.54
C GLU A 414 42.91 -21.28 28.39
N GLU A 415 42.17 -20.28 27.91
CA GLU A 415 41.93 -18.99 28.60
C GLU A 415 41.24 -17.98 27.66
N GLN A 416 39.93 -17.75 27.86
CA GLN A 416 39.25 -16.56 27.35
C GLN A 416 39.75 -15.33 28.13
N LYS A 417 40.70 -14.56 27.57
CA LYS A 417 41.08 -13.25 28.14
C LYS A 417 40.13 -12.16 27.66
N VAL A 418 39.02 -12.03 28.39
CA VAL A 418 38.14 -10.85 28.34
C VAL A 418 38.91 -9.66 28.92
N GLN A 419 39.17 -8.62 28.12
CA GLN A 419 39.64 -7.33 28.66
C GLN A 419 38.47 -6.35 28.76
N ASN A 420 38.12 -5.99 30.00
CA ASN A 420 37.17 -4.93 30.31
C ASN A 420 37.92 -3.60 30.49
N LYS A 421 37.47 -2.53 29.83
CA LYS A 421 37.88 -1.16 30.16
C LYS A 421 36.66 -0.23 30.15
N ILE A 422 36.43 0.44 31.27
CA ILE A 422 35.43 1.51 31.43
C ILE A 422 36.21 2.82 31.54
N SER A 423 35.87 3.81 30.70
CA SER A 423 36.27 5.21 30.90
C SER A 423 35.29 6.12 30.17
N GLY A 424 34.80 7.15 30.87
CA GLY A 424 33.89 8.15 30.33
C GLY A 424 34.54 9.14 29.37
N GLU A 425 33.63 9.81 28.66
CA GLU A 425 33.70 11.03 27.84
C GLU A 425 34.92 11.22 26.93
N TYR A 426 34.63 11.31 25.63
CA TYR A 426 35.52 11.44 24.47
C TYR A 426 36.07 10.11 23.92
N TRP A 427 35.58 9.75 22.73
CA TRP A 427 36.25 8.78 21.86
C TRP A 427 37.44 9.48 21.19
N GLU A 428 38.65 9.02 21.48
CA GLU A 428 39.70 8.98 20.46
C GLU A 428 39.58 7.63 19.76
N GLU A 429 39.60 7.63 18.43
CA GLU A 429 39.66 6.42 17.63
C GLU A 429 40.99 5.72 17.89
N VAL A 430 40.98 4.67 18.71
CA VAL A 430 42.16 3.81 18.90
C VAL A 430 42.08 2.68 17.90
N ILE A 431 42.67 2.89 16.72
CA ILE A 431 42.93 1.82 15.76
C ILE A 431 43.88 0.81 16.42
N PRO A 432 43.55 -0.49 16.50
CA PRO A 432 44.46 -1.49 17.06
C PRO A 432 45.73 -1.56 16.20
N VAL A 433 46.85 -1.09 16.74
CA VAL A 433 48.15 -1.23 16.09
C VAL A 433 48.79 -2.51 16.61
N LYS A 434 48.90 -3.53 15.76
CA LYS A 434 49.87 -4.62 15.96
C LYS A 434 51.13 -4.22 15.22
N GLU A 435 52.28 -4.28 15.89
CA GLU A 435 53.56 -3.89 15.29
C GLU A 435 53.74 -4.65 13.95
N GLY A 436 53.74 -3.88 12.85
CA GLY A 436 53.90 -4.39 11.48
C GLY A 436 52.62 -4.68 10.67
N HIS A 437 51.41 -4.39 11.15
CA HIS A 437 50.15 -4.62 10.38
C HIS A 437 49.22 -3.40 10.43
N TYR A 438 48.64 -3.03 9.28
CA TYR A 438 47.58 -2.01 9.14
C TYR A 438 46.27 -2.70 8.73
N PHE A 439 45.15 -2.30 9.33
CA PHE A 439 43.80 -2.68 8.90
C PHE A 439 43.35 -1.73 7.78
N ASP A 440 42.81 -2.29 6.69
CA ASP A 440 42.19 -1.54 5.58
C ASP A 440 40.69 -1.87 5.56
N GLY A 441 39.88 -0.94 6.06
CA GLY A 441 38.41 -0.93 5.95
C GLY A 441 37.68 -1.90 6.84
#